data_AF-A0A1W1V350-F1
#
_entry.id   AF-A0A1W1V350-F1
#
_cell.length_a   1.000
_cell.length_b   1.000
_cell.length_c   1.000
_cell.angle_alpha   90.00
_cell.angle_beta   90.00
_cell.angle_gamma   90.00
#
_symmetry.space_group_name_H-M   'P 1'
#
loop_
_entity.id
_entity.type
_entity.pdbx_description
1 polymer ?
#
loop_
_entity_poly.entity_id
_entity_poly.type
_entity_poly.pdbx_seq_one_letter_code
_entity_poly.pdbx_strand_id
1 'polypeptide(L)'
;MSRPPKAAILYVKALTQRAEASQEFADFEELAGLWTAKERAASVKQVLETRKARFSPLFRALAAENRPADILSLALQLDWHPWPRTSYWSVAPPNDLTDLPELLRLAARHDPEATLDAVMERTEEYLDDKIRRSVELYERIGGWLKVLHELPALTEQVTLFAEGLYAQHNKLAYLRRALRAAQVLPEPEPAPPARPGPVQAARSGRKPRNPFAR
;
A
#
# COMPACT_ATOMS: atom_id res chain seq x y z
N MET A 1 15.79 13.04 41.98
CA MET A 1 15.22 12.02 41.07
C MET A 1 14.44 11.02 41.89
N SER A 2 13.10 11.12 41.92
CA SER A 2 12.25 10.16 42.64
C SER A 2 12.16 8.87 41.82
N ARG A 3 12.44 7.70 42.44
CA ARG A 3 12.31 6.41 41.73
C ARG A 3 10.83 6.17 41.41
N PRO A 4 10.48 5.79 40.16
CA PRO A 4 9.11 5.46 39.84
C PRO A 4 8.62 4.27 40.68
N PRO A 5 7.32 4.23 41.06
CA PRO A 5 6.78 3.15 41.87
C PRO A 5 6.93 1.81 41.13
N LYS A 6 7.20 0.71 41.86
CA LYS A 6 7.41 -0.63 41.28
C LYS A 6 6.31 -1.05 40.28
N ALA A 7 5.08 -0.59 40.50
CA ALA A 7 3.95 -0.82 39.59
C ALA A 7 4.16 -0.19 38.20
N ALA A 8 4.73 1.01 38.10
CA ALA A 8 5.02 1.67 36.83
C ALA A 8 6.09 0.91 36.03
N ILE A 9 7.10 0.34 36.71
CA ILE A 9 8.15 -0.46 36.06
C ILE A 9 7.56 -1.76 35.48
N LEU A 10 6.70 -2.44 36.25
CA LEU A 10 6.03 -3.65 35.80
C LEU A 10 5.07 -3.37 34.65
N TYR A 11 4.36 -2.24 34.71
CA TYR A 11 3.46 -1.80 33.66
C TYR A 11 4.19 -1.53 32.34
N VAL A 12 5.28 -0.75 32.36
CA VAL A 12 6.11 -0.50 31.16
C VAL A 12 6.65 -1.81 30.58
N LYS A 13 7.11 -2.75 31.43
CA LYS A 13 7.56 -4.07 30.96
C LYS A 13 6.45 -4.90 30.32
N ALA A 14 5.27 -4.93 30.93
CA ALA A 14 4.13 -5.65 30.40
C ALA A 14 3.66 -5.05 29.07
N LEU A 15 3.61 -3.71 28.98
CA LEU A 15 3.35 -3.00 27.73
C LEU A 15 4.41 -3.28 26.67
N THR A 16 5.69 -3.31 27.03
CA THR A 16 6.77 -3.60 26.08
C THR A 16 6.63 -5.02 25.53
N GLN A 17 6.39 -6.02 26.39
CA GLN A 17 6.13 -7.39 25.95
C GLN A 17 4.86 -7.49 25.10
N ARG A 18 3.80 -6.76 25.46
CA ARG A 18 2.55 -6.73 24.69
C ARG A 18 2.76 -6.06 23.34
N ALA A 19 3.50 -4.97 23.27
CA ALA A 19 3.85 -4.26 22.05
C ALA A 19 4.72 -5.14 21.13
N GLU A 20 5.68 -5.89 21.70
CA GLU A 20 6.49 -6.87 20.97
C GLU A 20 5.66 -8.06 20.45
N ALA A 21 4.67 -8.53 21.23
CA ALA A 21 3.87 -9.71 20.90
C ALA A 21 2.66 -9.43 19.99
N SER A 22 1.93 -8.34 20.25
CA SER A 22 0.69 -7.96 19.57
C SER A 22 0.92 -7.01 18.39
N GLN A 23 2.02 -6.26 18.40
CA GLN A 23 2.37 -5.29 17.36
C GLN A 23 1.31 -4.18 17.16
N GLU A 24 0.51 -3.90 18.20
CA GLU A 24 -0.55 -2.90 18.16
C GLU A 24 -0.02 -1.46 18.31
N PHE A 25 -0.72 -0.52 17.67
CA PHE A 25 -0.35 0.91 17.63
C PHE A 25 -0.48 1.60 18.99
N ALA A 26 -1.60 1.35 19.67
CA ALA A 26 -1.93 2.04 20.92
C ALA A 26 -0.88 1.79 22.01
N ASP A 27 -0.33 0.57 22.07
CA ASP A 27 0.70 0.19 23.03
C ASP A 27 2.01 0.95 22.83
N PHE A 28 2.37 1.23 21.58
CA PHE A 28 3.58 1.96 21.25
C PHE A 28 3.47 3.46 21.55
N GLU A 29 2.33 4.09 21.25
CA GLU A 29 2.11 5.49 21.63
C GLU A 29 2.14 5.67 23.15
N GLU A 30 1.53 4.74 23.88
CA GLU A 30 1.54 4.74 25.33
C GLU A 30 2.96 4.56 25.89
N LEU A 31 3.75 3.64 25.31
CA LEU A 31 5.17 3.48 25.66
C LEU A 31 6.02 4.70 25.29
N ALA A 32 5.76 5.36 24.15
CA ALA A 32 6.52 6.52 23.71
C ALA A 32 6.37 7.73 24.65
N GLY A 33 5.22 7.83 25.34
CA GLY A 33 4.99 8.81 26.41
C GLY A 33 5.66 8.47 27.74
N LEU A 34 6.00 7.19 27.96
CA LEU A 34 6.61 6.68 29.19
C LEU A 34 8.13 6.51 29.10
N TRP A 35 8.67 6.27 27.89
CA TRP A 35 10.10 6.10 27.66
C TRP A 35 10.85 7.43 27.61
N THR A 36 12.06 7.40 28.15
CA THR A 36 13.04 8.46 27.92
C THR A 36 13.53 8.46 26.47
N ALA A 37 14.03 9.59 25.97
CA ALA A 37 14.61 9.67 24.63
C ALA A 37 15.71 8.63 24.36
N LYS A 38 16.47 8.24 25.39
CA LYS A 38 17.52 7.22 25.28
C LYS A 38 16.95 5.80 25.15
N GLU A 39 15.85 5.49 25.85
CA GLU A 39 15.18 4.20 25.78
C GLU A 39 14.47 4.00 24.44
N ARG A 40 13.86 5.07 23.92
CA ARG A 40 13.32 5.09 22.55
C ARG A 40 14.41 4.77 21.52
N ALA A 41 15.59 5.40 21.64
CA ALA A 41 16.65 5.24 20.65
C ALA A 41 17.28 3.84 20.70
N ALA A 42 17.40 3.28 21.90
CA ALA A 42 17.86 1.91 22.08
C ALA A 42 16.86 0.89 21.49
N SER A 43 15.56 1.11 21.71
CA SER A 43 14.51 0.28 21.12
C SER A 43 14.52 0.36 19.60
N VAL A 44 14.51 1.57 19.01
CA VAL A 44 14.62 1.78 17.56
C VAL A 44 15.82 1.07 16.97
N LYS A 45 17.00 1.24 17.58
CA LYS A 45 18.23 0.58 17.13
C LYS A 45 18.11 -0.94 17.16
N GLN A 46 17.56 -1.50 18.23
CA GLN A 46 17.37 -2.95 18.37
C GLN A 46 16.41 -3.50 17.31
N VAL A 47 15.31 -2.78 17.02
CA VAL A 47 14.36 -3.22 16.00
C VAL A 47 14.98 -3.09 14.59
N LEU A 48 15.73 -2.02 14.30
CA LEU A 48 16.51 -1.85 13.05
C LEU A 48 17.52 -2.98 12.81
N GLU A 49 18.24 -3.40 13.86
CA GLU A 49 19.23 -4.48 13.78
C GLU A 49 18.59 -5.88 13.61
N THR A 50 17.33 -6.03 14.01
CA THR A 50 16.61 -7.29 13.91
C THR A 50 16.03 -7.48 12.51
N ARG A 51 16.82 -8.07 11.59
CA ARG A 51 16.40 -8.41 10.21
C ARG A 51 15.12 -9.26 10.07
N LYS A 52 14.58 -9.80 11.16
CA LYS A 52 13.33 -10.57 11.20
C LYS A 52 12.13 -9.79 11.76
N ALA A 53 12.31 -8.54 12.14
CA ALA A 53 11.23 -7.73 12.71
C ALA A 53 10.23 -7.38 11.61
N ARG A 54 9.03 -7.98 11.69
CA ARG A 54 7.84 -7.49 10.99
C ARG A 54 7.69 -6.00 11.34
N PHE A 55 7.53 -5.15 10.33
CA PHE A 55 7.98 -3.75 10.33
C PHE A 55 7.03 -2.75 11.00
N SER A 56 5.79 -3.13 11.35
CA SER A 56 4.81 -2.19 11.92
C SER A 56 5.31 -1.42 13.17
N PRO A 57 6.11 -2.02 14.08
CA PRO A 57 6.65 -1.34 15.27
C PRO A 57 7.85 -0.42 15.00
N LEU A 58 8.70 -0.82 14.05
CA LEU A 58 9.98 -0.18 13.71
C LEU A 58 9.76 1.20 13.07
N PHE A 59 8.76 1.26 12.20
CA PHE A 59 8.33 2.47 11.52
C PHE A 59 7.76 3.52 12.48
N ARG A 60 6.95 3.08 13.44
CA ARG A 60 6.32 3.97 14.42
C ARG A 60 7.32 4.52 15.42
N ALA A 61 8.32 3.70 15.77
CA ALA A 61 9.40 4.11 16.63
C ALA A 61 10.30 5.19 15.97
N LEU A 62 10.53 5.13 14.66
CA LEU A 62 11.31 6.16 13.93
C LEU A 62 10.57 7.48 13.73
N ALA A 63 9.26 7.42 13.50
CA ALA A 63 8.40 8.61 13.48
C ALA A 63 8.40 9.33 14.85
N ALA A 64 8.43 8.58 15.95
CA ALA A 64 8.48 9.13 17.31
C ALA A 64 9.84 9.75 17.69
N GLU A 65 10.91 9.48 16.92
CA GLU A 65 12.28 9.97 17.21
C GLU A 65 12.72 11.18 16.40
N ASN A 66 11.87 11.77 15.54
CA ASN A 66 12.25 12.84 14.62
C ASN A 66 13.45 12.47 13.74
N ARG A 67 13.50 11.22 13.23
CA ARG A 67 14.48 10.80 12.22
C ARG A 67 13.82 10.60 10.85
N PRO A 68 13.25 11.68 10.26
CA PRO A 68 12.47 11.56 9.04
C PRO A 68 13.27 11.07 7.84
N ALA A 69 14.57 11.38 7.79
CA ALA A 69 15.48 10.98 6.70
C ALA A 69 15.63 9.45 6.57
N ASP A 70 15.43 8.71 7.66
CA ASP A 70 15.60 7.26 7.65
C ASP A 70 14.32 6.51 7.18
N ILE A 71 13.18 7.22 7.11
CA ILE A 71 11.87 6.62 6.86
C ILE A 71 11.73 6.14 5.42
N LEU A 72 12.11 7.00 4.46
CA LEU A 72 12.12 6.63 3.05
C LEU A 72 13.11 5.49 2.79
N SER A 73 14.30 5.57 3.36
CA SER A 73 15.34 4.54 3.23
C SER A 73 14.85 3.15 3.68
N LEU A 74 13.99 3.10 4.70
CA LEU A 74 13.40 1.84 5.16
C LEU A 74 12.28 1.36 4.26
N ALA A 75 11.40 2.28 3.81
CA ALA A 75 10.38 1.93 2.84
C ALA A 75 11.02 1.30 1.59
N LEU A 76 12.14 1.85 1.11
CA LEU A 76 12.87 1.35 -0.07
C LEU A 76 13.49 -0.05 0.11
N GLN A 77 13.76 -0.48 1.35
CA GLN A 77 14.29 -1.83 1.64
C GLN A 77 13.21 -2.91 1.55
N LEU A 78 11.93 -2.52 1.55
CA LEU A 78 10.82 -3.46 1.44
C LEU A 78 10.67 -3.95 0.00
N ASP A 79 10.28 -5.20 -0.17
CA ASP A 79 9.75 -5.69 -1.43
C ASP A 79 8.26 -5.32 -1.49
N TRP A 80 7.94 -4.25 -2.24
CA TRP A 80 6.59 -3.67 -2.27
C TRP A 80 5.57 -4.54 -2.99
N HIS A 81 6.05 -5.47 -3.83
CA HIS A 81 5.23 -6.47 -4.50
C HIS A 81 6.03 -7.77 -4.65
N PRO A 82 6.06 -8.61 -3.59
CA PRO A 82 6.74 -9.89 -3.65
C PRO A 82 6.07 -10.78 -4.68
N TRP A 83 6.87 -11.65 -5.27
CA TRP A 83 6.44 -12.51 -6.37
C TRP A 83 5.13 -13.24 -6.06
N PRO A 84 4.18 -13.26 -7.01
CA PRO A 84 2.93 -13.99 -6.82
C PRO A 84 3.26 -15.46 -6.57
N ARG A 85 2.74 -15.98 -5.46
CA ARG A 85 2.95 -17.36 -5.00
C ARG A 85 2.58 -18.30 -6.14
N THR A 86 3.57 -19.00 -6.69
CA THR A 86 3.36 -20.06 -7.68
C THR A 86 2.72 -21.31 -7.07
N SER A 87 2.63 -21.40 -5.73
CA SER A 87 2.06 -22.53 -5.01
C SER A 87 1.05 -22.09 -3.94
N TYR A 88 -0.11 -22.76 -3.94
CA TYR A 88 -1.16 -22.67 -2.92
C TYR A 88 -0.63 -22.89 -1.48
N TRP A 89 0.48 -23.62 -1.32
CA TRP A 89 1.09 -24.01 -0.03
C TRP A 89 2.18 -23.08 0.50
N SER A 90 2.45 -21.96 -0.17
CA SER A 90 3.47 -21.02 0.30
C SER A 90 3.02 -20.39 1.64
N VAL A 91 3.91 -19.72 2.38
CA VAL A 91 3.55 -18.95 3.61
C VAL A 91 3.01 -17.58 3.20
N ALA A 92 1.99 -17.05 3.90
CA ALA A 92 1.40 -15.75 3.53
C ALA A 92 2.52 -14.70 3.51
N PRO A 93 2.56 -13.78 2.51
CA PRO A 93 3.52 -12.71 2.55
C PRO A 93 3.38 -11.98 3.90
N PRO A 94 4.48 -11.57 4.52
CA PRO A 94 4.41 -10.90 5.81
C PRO A 94 3.51 -9.66 5.71
N ASN A 95 2.77 -9.37 6.80
CA ASN A 95 1.78 -8.27 6.90
C ASN A 95 2.36 -6.88 6.59
N ASP A 96 3.68 -6.77 6.45
CA ASP A 96 4.46 -5.54 6.22
C ASP A 96 3.96 -4.72 5.01
N LEU A 97 3.33 -5.37 4.03
CA LEU A 97 2.78 -4.73 2.83
C LEU A 97 1.47 -3.99 3.06
N THR A 98 0.75 -4.33 4.13
CA THR A 98 -0.51 -3.67 4.50
C THR A 98 -0.26 -2.25 4.99
N ASP A 99 0.88 -2.05 5.66
CA ASP A 99 1.24 -0.76 6.25
C ASP A 99 1.97 0.17 5.27
N LEU A 100 2.44 -0.34 4.12
CA LEU A 100 3.23 0.41 3.13
C LEU A 100 2.62 1.77 2.71
N PRO A 101 1.30 1.90 2.42
CA PRO A 101 0.72 3.19 2.09
C PRO A 101 0.86 4.23 3.22
N GLU A 102 0.72 3.81 4.47
CA GLU A 102 0.95 4.69 5.62
C GLU A 102 2.44 5.06 5.74
N LEU A 103 3.36 4.14 5.40
CA LEU A 103 4.80 4.43 5.33
C LEU A 103 5.11 5.55 4.34
N LEU A 104 4.56 5.43 3.13
CA LEU A 104 4.75 6.40 2.07
C LEU A 104 4.13 7.74 2.41
N ARG A 105 2.93 7.76 3.00
CA ARG A 105 2.30 9.00 3.46
C ARG A 105 3.18 9.74 4.47
N LEU A 106 3.77 9.02 5.42
CA LEU A 106 4.61 9.63 6.44
C LEU A 106 5.95 10.09 5.86
N ALA A 107 6.60 9.28 5.02
CA ALA A 107 7.82 9.68 4.32
C ALA A 107 7.59 10.96 3.51
N ALA A 108 6.49 11.03 2.76
CA ALA A 108 6.15 12.19 1.93
C ALA A 108 5.78 13.44 2.72
N ARG A 109 5.38 13.33 3.99
CA ARG A 109 5.21 14.52 4.86
C ARG A 109 6.52 15.22 5.18
N HIS A 110 7.64 14.49 5.10
CA HIS A 110 8.96 15.03 5.41
C HIS A 110 9.81 15.27 4.16
N ASP A 111 9.76 14.35 3.20
CA ASP A 111 10.47 14.43 1.93
C ASP A 111 9.52 14.07 0.78
N PRO A 112 8.64 15.01 0.36
CA PRO A 112 7.58 14.74 -0.61
C PRO A 112 8.13 14.33 -1.97
N GLU A 113 9.12 15.08 -2.49
CA GLU A 113 9.68 14.86 -3.83
C GLU A 113 10.41 13.52 -3.91
N ALA A 114 11.31 13.23 -2.96
CA ALA A 114 12.04 11.96 -2.98
C ALA A 114 11.12 10.75 -2.79
N THR A 115 10.04 10.90 -2.01
CA THR A 115 9.06 9.82 -1.84
C THR A 115 8.25 9.58 -3.11
N LEU A 116 7.85 10.64 -3.82
CA LEU A 116 7.16 10.51 -5.10
C LEU A 116 8.07 9.85 -6.14
N ASP A 117 9.32 10.31 -6.27
CA ASP A 117 10.29 9.75 -7.22
C ASP A 117 10.49 8.23 -6.99
N ALA A 118 10.65 7.82 -5.73
CA ALA A 118 10.74 6.42 -5.36
C ALA A 118 9.50 5.60 -5.76
N VAL A 119 8.30 6.16 -5.57
CA VAL A 119 7.04 5.49 -5.95
C VAL A 119 6.91 5.41 -7.47
N MET A 120 7.32 6.45 -8.20
CA MET A 120 7.32 6.48 -9.66
C MET A 120 8.26 5.41 -10.21
N GLU A 121 9.52 5.40 -9.78
CA GLU A 121 10.54 4.43 -10.20
C GLU A 121 10.08 2.98 -9.95
N ARG A 122 9.57 2.69 -8.75
CA ARG A 122 9.05 1.34 -8.42
C ARG A 122 7.83 0.95 -9.23
N THR A 123 6.93 1.90 -9.49
CA THR A 123 5.73 1.65 -10.30
C THR A 123 6.11 1.29 -11.72
N GLU A 124 7.04 2.04 -12.32
CA GLU A 124 7.56 1.78 -13.66
C GLU A 124 8.30 0.44 -13.72
N GLU A 125 9.19 0.16 -12.76
CA GLU A 125 9.92 -1.12 -12.67
C GLU A 125 8.97 -2.32 -12.65
N TYR A 126 7.93 -2.29 -11.80
CA TYR A 126 6.96 -3.39 -11.71
C TYR A 126 6.04 -3.48 -12.91
N LEU A 127 5.69 -2.34 -13.52
CA LEU A 127 4.89 -2.35 -14.74
C LEU A 127 5.72 -2.82 -15.94
N ASP A 128 7.02 -2.59 -16.00
CA ASP A 128 7.87 -3.11 -17.08
C ASP A 128 8.09 -4.62 -16.98
N ASP A 129 8.14 -5.18 -15.76
CA ASP A 129 8.16 -6.62 -15.54
C ASP A 129 6.79 -7.26 -15.80
N LYS A 130 6.59 -7.74 -17.04
CA LYS A 130 5.36 -8.41 -17.48
C LYS A 130 4.95 -9.61 -16.60
N ILE A 131 5.88 -10.24 -15.90
CA ILE A 131 5.58 -11.43 -15.08
C ILE A 131 4.95 -11.02 -13.75
N ARG A 132 5.31 -9.84 -13.22
CA ARG A 132 4.75 -9.29 -11.97
C ARG A 132 3.41 -8.61 -12.16
N ARG A 133 3.03 -8.29 -13.39
CA ARG A 133 1.73 -7.66 -13.73
C ARG A 133 0.56 -8.51 -13.24
N SER A 134 -0.12 -8.02 -12.21
CA SER A 134 -1.27 -8.67 -11.59
C SER A 134 -2.33 -7.64 -11.19
N VAL A 135 -3.57 -8.08 -10.98
CA VAL A 135 -4.65 -7.19 -10.47
C VAL A 135 -4.26 -6.61 -9.12
N GLU A 136 -3.64 -7.44 -8.26
CA GLU A 136 -3.14 -7.02 -6.95
C GLU A 136 -2.07 -5.93 -7.04
N LEU A 137 -1.12 -6.04 -7.98
CA LEU A 137 -0.13 -4.98 -8.23
C LEU A 137 -0.82 -3.66 -8.59
N TYR A 138 -1.81 -3.69 -9.47
CA TYR A 138 -2.52 -2.49 -9.89
C TYR A 138 -3.28 -1.82 -8.75
N GLU A 139 -3.92 -2.61 -7.88
CA GLU A 139 -4.60 -2.12 -6.68
C GLU A 139 -3.61 -1.50 -5.70
N ARG A 140 -2.44 -2.11 -5.51
CA ARG A 140 -1.36 -1.57 -4.67
C ARG A 140 -0.83 -0.24 -5.21
N ILE A 141 -0.54 -0.16 -6.52
CA ILE A 141 -0.12 1.10 -7.18
C ILE A 141 -1.19 2.18 -6.94
N GLY A 142 -2.47 1.86 -7.14
CA GLY A 142 -3.56 2.77 -6.83
C GLY A 142 -3.56 3.23 -5.38
N GLY A 143 -3.32 2.32 -4.43
CA GLY A 143 -3.19 2.61 -3.01
C GLY A 143 -2.03 3.57 -2.68
N TRP A 144 -0.85 3.34 -3.27
CA TRP A 144 0.33 4.21 -3.08
C TRP A 144 0.08 5.61 -3.65
N LEU A 145 -0.46 5.71 -4.86
CA LEU A 145 -0.76 7.01 -5.45
C LEU A 145 -1.88 7.74 -4.71
N LYS A 146 -2.89 7.02 -4.19
CA LYS A 146 -3.95 7.62 -3.38
C LYS A 146 -3.39 8.35 -2.15
N VAL A 147 -2.54 7.67 -1.37
CA VAL A 147 -2.01 8.26 -0.12
C VAL A 147 -1.10 9.46 -0.38
N LEU A 148 -0.40 9.48 -1.52
CA LEU A 148 0.40 10.63 -1.93
C LEU A 148 -0.47 11.77 -2.49
N HIS A 149 -1.53 11.45 -3.24
CA HIS A 149 -2.47 12.42 -3.78
C HIS A 149 -3.23 13.20 -2.69
N GLU A 150 -3.48 12.57 -1.55
CA GLU A 150 -4.05 13.20 -0.35
C GLU A 150 -3.15 14.28 0.28
N LEU A 151 -1.87 14.37 -0.13
CA LEU A 151 -0.95 15.42 0.32
C LEU A 151 -0.99 16.61 -0.66
N PRO A 152 -1.38 17.83 -0.22
CA PRO A 152 -1.54 18.98 -1.10
C PRO A 152 -0.29 19.35 -1.91
N ALA A 153 0.90 19.08 -1.37
CA ALA A 153 2.17 19.36 -2.04
C ALA A 153 2.44 18.45 -3.25
N LEU A 154 1.81 17.28 -3.30
CA LEU A 154 2.05 16.26 -4.32
C LEU A 154 0.85 16.04 -5.26
N THR A 155 -0.33 16.57 -4.93
CA THR A 155 -1.59 16.32 -5.67
C THR A 155 -1.42 16.49 -7.18
N GLU A 156 -0.93 17.64 -7.65
CA GLU A 156 -0.77 17.92 -9.08
C GLU A 156 0.22 16.96 -9.77
N GLN A 157 1.36 16.69 -9.13
CA GLN A 157 2.40 15.81 -9.69
C GLN A 157 1.90 14.36 -9.78
N VAL A 158 1.18 13.90 -8.75
CA VAL A 158 0.58 12.56 -8.71
C VAL A 158 -0.51 12.41 -9.77
N THR A 159 -1.33 13.44 -10.01
CA THR A 159 -2.31 13.46 -11.10
C THR A 159 -1.62 13.35 -12.46
N LEU A 160 -0.60 14.18 -12.72
CA LEU A 160 0.17 14.15 -13.97
C LEU A 160 0.81 12.78 -14.21
N PHE A 161 1.40 12.19 -13.17
CA PHE A 161 1.98 10.86 -13.26
C PHE A 161 0.92 9.79 -13.58
N ALA A 162 -0.25 9.82 -12.92
CA ALA A 162 -1.33 8.88 -13.18
C ALA A 162 -1.90 9.01 -14.61
N GLU A 163 -1.98 10.23 -15.15
CA GLU A 163 -2.35 10.48 -16.55
C GLU A 163 -1.30 9.91 -17.52
N GLY A 164 -0.01 10.08 -17.21
CA GLY A 164 1.10 9.47 -17.93
C GLY A 164 1.00 7.94 -17.96
N LEU A 165 0.80 7.31 -16.80
CA LEU A 165 0.58 5.87 -16.67
C LEU A 165 -0.63 5.40 -17.48
N TYR A 166 -1.73 6.16 -17.45
CA TYR A 166 -2.93 5.87 -18.24
C TYR A 166 -2.64 5.89 -19.75
N ALA A 167 -1.91 6.90 -20.23
CA ALA A 167 -1.58 7.05 -21.64
C ALA A 167 -0.65 5.93 -22.12
N GLN A 168 0.41 5.63 -21.35
CA GLN A 168 1.41 4.62 -21.68
C GLN A 168 0.84 3.19 -21.61
N HIS A 169 -0.03 2.92 -20.63
CA HIS A 169 -0.60 1.60 -20.37
C HIS A 169 -2.10 1.50 -20.69
N ASN A 170 -2.56 2.16 -21.76
CA ASN A 170 -3.97 2.24 -22.13
C ASN A 170 -4.70 0.88 -22.28
N LYS A 171 -3.97 -0.19 -22.59
CA LYS A 171 -4.49 -1.57 -22.71
C LYS A 171 -4.74 -2.23 -21.35
N LEU A 172 -4.16 -1.74 -20.25
CA LEU A 172 -4.31 -2.31 -18.90
C LEU A 172 -5.60 -1.82 -18.25
N ALA A 173 -6.73 -2.44 -18.59
CA ALA A 173 -8.05 -2.05 -18.06
C ALA A 173 -8.14 -2.07 -16.52
N TYR A 174 -7.47 -3.02 -15.86
CA TYR A 174 -7.46 -3.11 -14.40
C TYR A 174 -6.65 -1.99 -13.74
N LEU A 175 -5.51 -1.60 -14.32
CA LEU A 175 -4.74 -0.44 -13.85
C LEU A 175 -5.59 0.83 -13.92
N ARG A 176 -6.29 1.05 -15.04
CA ARG A 176 -7.20 2.21 -15.19
C ARG A 176 -8.31 2.22 -14.14
N ARG A 177 -8.86 1.05 -13.81
CA ARG A 177 -9.87 0.91 -12.76
C ARG A 177 -9.29 1.22 -11.38
N ALA A 178 -8.09 0.75 -11.08
CA ALA A 178 -7.42 1.01 -9.80
C ALA A 178 -7.10 2.50 -9.62
N LEU A 179 -6.56 3.17 -10.64
CA LEU A 179 -6.26 4.60 -10.62
C LEU A 179 -7.51 5.48 -10.41
N ARG A 180 -8.65 5.08 -10.99
CA ARG A 180 -9.94 5.74 -10.75
C ARG A 180 -10.51 5.46 -9.35
N ALA A 181 -10.42 4.23 -8.87
CA ALA A 181 -10.83 3.88 -7.51
C ALA A 181 -10.00 4.63 -6.45
N ALA A 182 -8.75 4.93 -6.78
CA ALA A 182 -7.85 5.78 -6.00
C ALA A 182 -8.17 7.28 -6.10
N GLN A 183 -9.13 7.68 -6.94
CA GLN A 183 -9.52 9.08 -7.20
C GLN A 183 -8.38 9.97 -7.72
N VAL A 184 -7.37 9.36 -8.35
CA VAL A 184 -6.23 10.08 -8.95
C VAL A 184 -6.51 10.44 -10.41
N LEU A 185 -7.44 9.72 -11.05
CA LEU A 185 -7.96 10.04 -12.38
C LEU A 185 -9.43 10.44 -12.29
N PRO A 186 -9.89 11.35 -13.18
CA PRO A 186 -11.29 11.69 -13.26
C PRO A 186 -12.15 10.47 -13.61
N GLU A 187 -13.36 10.42 -13.04
CA GLU A 187 -14.35 9.42 -13.42
C GLU A 187 -14.66 9.54 -14.92
N PRO A 188 -14.84 8.41 -15.63
CA PRO A 188 -15.27 8.48 -17.02
C PRO A 188 -16.65 9.15 -17.05
N GLU A 189 -16.83 10.13 -17.94
CA GLU A 189 -18.17 10.66 -18.21
C GLU A 189 -19.15 9.49 -18.44
N PRO A 190 -20.35 9.54 -17.84
CA PRO A 190 -21.32 8.48 -17.99
C PRO A 190 -21.54 8.23 -19.48
N ALA A 191 -21.38 6.97 -19.89
CA ALA A 191 -21.57 6.60 -21.28
C ALA A 191 -22.92 7.16 -21.75
N PRO A 192 -22.97 7.90 -22.87
CA PRO A 192 -24.22 8.43 -23.36
C PRO A 192 -25.23 7.28 -23.45
N PRO A 193 -26.49 7.51 -23.03
CA PRO A 193 -27.48 6.44 -22.95
C PRO A 193 -27.45 5.69 -24.26
N ALA A 194 -27.29 4.37 -24.17
CA ALA A 194 -27.20 3.51 -25.34
C ALA A 194 -28.36 3.88 -26.25
N ARG A 195 -28.06 4.46 -27.43
CA ARG A 195 -29.09 4.73 -28.42
C ARG A 195 -29.83 3.42 -28.61
N PRO A 196 -31.17 3.40 -28.61
CA PRO A 196 -31.91 2.18 -28.82
C PRO A 196 -31.38 1.54 -30.10
N GLY A 197 -30.63 0.45 -29.92
CA GLY A 197 -30.09 -0.29 -31.05
C GLY A 197 -31.28 -0.73 -31.91
N PRO A 198 -31.12 -0.85 -33.23
CA PRO A 198 -32.16 -1.46 -34.05
C PRO A 198 -32.53 -2.78 -33.38
N VAL A 199 -33.81 -2.95 -33.07
CA VAL A 199 -34.39 -4.16 -32.48
C VAL A 199 -33.82 -5.31 -33.28
N GLN A 200 -32.89 -6.08 -32.69
CA GLN A 200 -32.37 -7.26 -33.34
C GLN A 200 -33.58 -8.20 -33.45
N ALA A 201 -34.14 -8.28 -34.66
CA ALA A 201 -35.19 -9.22 -34.97
C ALA A 201 -34.74 -10.58 -34.44
N ALA A 202 -35.55 -11.15 -33.55
CA ALA A 202 -35.30 -12.44 -32.94
C ALA A 202 -34.83 -13.40 -34.03
N ARG A 203 -33.58 -13.86 -33.94
CA ARG A 203 -33.05 -14.87 -34.86
C ARG A 203 -34.03 -16.03 -34.85
N SER A 204 -34.77 -16.17 -35.94
CA SER A 204 -35.75 -17.24 -36.11
C SER A 204 -35.07 -18.55 -35.75
N GLY A 205 -35.54 -19.17 -34.67
CA GLY A 205 -35.02 -20.45 -34.21
C GLY A 205 -34.96 -21.41 -35.39
N ARG A 206 -33.81 -22.06 -35.58
CA ARG A 206 -33.70 -23.17 -36.53
C ARG A 206 -34.78 -24.19 -36.16
N LYS A 207 -35.73 -24.43 -37.07
CA LYS A 207 -36.70 -25.52 -36.93
C LYS A 207 -35.91 -26.80 -36.66
N PRO A 208 -36.17 -27.54 -35.57
CA PRO A 208 -35.58 -28.85 -35.38
C PRO A 208 -36.00 -29.73 -36.56
N ARG A 209 -35.01 -30.32 -37.23
CA ARG A 209 -35.23 -31.19 -38.38
C ARG A 209 -35.85 -32.48 -37.84
N ASN A 210 -37.12 -32.73 -38.18
CA ASN A 210 -37.84 -33.92 -37.73
C ASN A 210 -37.15 -35.18 -38.29
N PRO A 211 -36.61 -36.08 -37.45
CA PRO A 211 -35.90 -37.28 -37.92
C PRO A 211 -36.84 -38.38 -38.44
N PHE A 212 -38.16 -38.17 -38.43
CA PHE A 212 -39.16 -39.16 -38.83
C PHE A 212 -39.99 -38.79 -40.07
N ALA A 213 -39.59 -37.79 -40.85
CA ALA A 213 -40.22 -37.55 -42.15
C ALA A 213 -39.79 -38.66 -43.13
N ARG A 214 -40.66 -39.65 -43.33
CA ARG A 214 -40.63 -40.61 -44.44
C ARG A 214 -41.62 -40.18 -45.50
#